data_AF-A0AA43QL32-F1
#
_entry.id   AF-A0AA43QL32-F1
#
_cell.length_a   1.000
_cell.length_b   1.000
_cell.length_c   1.000
_cell.angle_alpha   90.00
_cell.angle_beta   90.00
_cell.angle_gamma   90.00
#
_symmetry.space_group_name_H-M   'P 1'
#
loop_
_entity.id
_entity.type
_entity.pdbx_description
1 polymer ?
#
loop_
_entity_poly.entity_id
_entity_poly.type
_entity_poly.pdbx_seq_one_letter_code
_entity_poly.pdbx_strand_id
1 'polypeptide(L)' 'MPISKKDRIHREQKKADAAGTRTPKKANGNPVKPPKPTSICANCRKEIVNTNLTQLEVHAATHDAKLWPKEKCWPNDFK' A
#
# COMPACT_ATOMS: atom_id res chain seq x y z
N MET A 1 -19.24 -33.08 -25.60
CA MET A 1 -17.78 -32.82 -25.66
C MET A 1 -17.25 -32.77 -24.23
N PRO A 2 -16.21 -33.54 -23.88
CA PRO A 2 -15.61 -33.47 -22.56
C PRO A 2 -15.08 -32.05 -22.30
N ILE A 3 -15.17 -31.59 -21.05
CA ILE A 3 -14.70 -30.26 -20.67
C ILE A 3 -13.20 -30.17 -20.94
N SER A 4 -12.76 -29.06 -21.53
CA SER A 4 -11.33 -28.88 -21.78
C SER A 4 -10.58 -28.77 -20.44
N LYS A 5 -9.31 -29.15 -20.43
CA LYS A 5 -8.44 -28.97 -19.25
C LYS A 5 -8.45 -27.51 -18.78
N LYS A 6 -8.53 -26.54 -19.70
CA LYS A 6 -8.57 -25.11 -19.42
C LYS A 6 -9.85 -24.71 -18.68
N ASP A 7 -10.99 -25.21 -19.11
CA ASP A 7 -12.28 -24.90 -18.49
C ASP A 7 -12.38 -25.49 -17.08
N ARG A 8 -11.81 -26.68 -16.87
CA ARG A 8 -11.70 -27.27 -15.52
C ARG A 8 -10.89 -26.37 -14.59
N ILE A 9 -9.72 -25.91 -15.04
CA ILE A 9 -8.85 -25.00 -14.26
C ILE A 9 -9.55 -23.66 -13.99
N HIS A 10 -10.25 -23.08 -14.96
CA HIS A 10 -11.00 -21.85 -14.76
C HIS A 10 -12.10 -21.99 -13.71
N ARG A 11 -12.80 -23.14 -13.69
CA ARG A 11 -13.81 -23.43 -12.65
C ARG A 11 -13.18 -23.56 -11.27
N GLU A 12 -12.02 -24.21 -11.16
CA GLU A 12 -11.29 -24.34 -9.90
C GLU A 12 -10.77 -22.99 -9.40
N GLN A 13 -10.21 -22.17 -10.29
CA GLN A 13 -9.79 -20.81 -9.96
C GLN A 13 -10.97 -19.97 -9.48
N LYS A 14 -12.10 -19.99 -10.18
CA LYS A 14 -13.32 -19.27 -9.78
C LYS A 14 -13.83 -19.73 -8.40
N LYS A 15 -13.74 -21.03 -8.09
CA LYS A 15 -14.07 -21.56 -6.76
C LYS A 15 -13.10 -21.07 -5.69
N ALA A 16 -11.80 -21.04 -5.98
CA ALA A 16 -10.78 -20.53 -5.06
C ALA A 16 -10.88 -19.00 -4.85
N ASP A 17 -11.24 -18.26 -5.90
CA ASP A 17 -11.54 -16.82 -5.83
C ASP A 17 -12.78 -16.56 -4.96
N ALA A 18 -13.86 -17.34 -5.14
CA ALA A 18 -15.07 -17.25 -4.32
C ALA A 18 -14.83 -17.63 -2.85
N ALA A 19 -13.93 -18.58 -2.59
CA ALA A 19 -13.50 -18.95 -1.24
C ALA A 19 -12.49 -17.96 -0.63
N GLY A 20 -12.00 -16.98 -1.40
CA GLY A 20 -10.98 -16.01 -0.97
C GLY A 20 -9.59 -16.62 -0.74
N THR A 21 -9.34 -17.86 -1.15
CA THR A 21 -8.09 -18.58 -0.89
C THR A 21 -7.03 -18.36 -1.98
N ARG A 22 -7.40 -17.76 -3.11
CA ARG A 22 -6.46 -17.44 -4.19
C ARG A 22 -5.76 -16.11 -3.94
N THR A 23 -4.43 -16.14 -3.90
CA THR A 23 -3.63 -14.92 -3.79
C THR A 23 -3.83 -14.03 -5.02
N PRO A 24 -4.11 -12.71 -4.84
CA PRO A 24 -4.20 -11.78 -5.96
C PRO A 24 -2.87 -11.69 -6.70
N LYS A 25 -2.92 -11.80 -8.02
CA LYS A 25 -1.76 -11.68 -8.91
C LYS A 25 -2.00 -10.59 -9.93
N LYS A 26 -0.93 -9.90 -10.32
CA LYS A 26 -0.91 -8.97 -11.45
C LYS A 26 -1.07 -9.75 -12.76
N ALA A 27 -1.39 -9.05 -13.86
CA ALA A 27 -1.52 -9.66 -15.19
C ALA A 27 -0.25 -10.42 -15.65
N ASN A 28 0.92 -10.00 -15.18
CA ASN A 28 2.21 -10.68 -15.43
C ASN A 28 2.49 -11.88 -14.52
N GLY A 29 1.53 -12.30 -13.67
CA GLY A 29 1.65 -13.47 -12.81
C GLY A 29 2.32 -13.24 -11.45
N ASN A 30 2.86 -12.05 -11.19
CA ASN A 30 3.48 -11.73 -9.91
C ASN A 30 2.42 -11.47 -8.82
N PRO A 31 2.66 -11.90 -7.56
CA PRO A 31 1.77 -11.56 -6.44
C PRO A 31 1.59 -10.05 -6.28
N VAL A 32 0.36 -9.63 -5.98
CA VAL A 32 0.07 -8.23 -5.61
C VAL A 32 0.58 -8.02 -4.18
N LYS A 33 1.57 -7.14 -4.02
CA LYS A 33 2.02 -6.71 -2.69
C LYS A 33 0.99 -5.73 -2.10
N PRO A 34 0.67 -5.83 -0.80
CA PRO A 34 -0.21 -4.88 -0.16
C PRO A 34 0.39 -3.46 -0.23
N PRO A 35 -0.45 -2.42 -0.27
CA PRO A 35 0.02 -1.04 -0.23
C PRO A 35 0.83 -0.80 1.04
N LYS A 36 1.91 -0.04 0.92
CA LYS A 36 2.71 0.36 2.08
C LYS A 36 1.89 1.33 2.92
N PRO A 37 1.99 1.28 4.26
CA PRO A 37 1.32 2.27 5.09
C PRO A 37 1.96 3.65 4.82
N THR A 38 1.09 4.64 4.78
CA THR A 38 1.41 6.02 4.43
C THR A 38 0.81 6.97 5.46
N SER A 39 1.48 8.09 5.65
CA SER A 39 0.98 9.22 6.42
C SER A 39 0.78 10.41 5.49
N ILE A 40 -0.14 11.29 5.85
CA ILE A 40 -0.43 12.54 5.12
C ILE A 40 0.14 13.72 5.89
N CYS A 41 0.96 14.54 5.23
CA CYS A 41 1.56 15.72 5.85
C CYS A 41 0.46 16.76 6.14
N ALA A 42 0.33 17.20 7.39
CA ALA A 42 -0.70 18.18 7.77
C ALA A 42 -0.51 19.57 7.13
N ASN A 43 0.70 19.90 6.68
CA ASN A 43 1.01 21.18 6.02
C ASN A 43 0.64 21.15 4.53
N CYS A 44 1.29 20.27 3.76
CA CYS A 44 1.17 20.26 2.29
C CYS A 44 0.33 19.11 1.71
N ARG A 45 -0.25 18.26 2.58
CA ARG A 45 -1.09 17.10 2.23
C ARG A 45 -0.41 16.04 1.36
N LYS A 46 0.93 16.06 1.28
CA LYS A 46 1.69 15.02 0.59
C LYS A 46 1.59 13.71 1.34
N GLU A 47 1.29 12.65 0.62
CA GLU A 47 1.29 11.28 1.13
C GLU A 47 2.70 10.69 1.06
N ILE A 48 3.21 10.21 2.19
CA ILE A 48 4.57 9.67 2.31
C ILE A 48 4.51 8.36 3.07
N VAL A 49 5.35 7.40 2.68
CA VAL A 49 5.46 6.10 3.34
C VAL A 49 5.96 6.28 4.78
N ASN A 50 5.22 5.78 5.76
CA ASN A 50 5.52 5.99 7.17
C ASN A 50 6.32 4.85 7.82
N THR A 51 6.67 3.81 7.06
CA THR A 51 7.54 2.73 7.57
C THR A 51 8.97 3.19 7.85
N ASN A 52 9.38 4.34 7.33
CA ASN A 52 10.70 4.94 7.59
C ASN A 52 10.53 6.37 8.07
N LEU A 53 10.63 6.56 9.38
CA LEU A 53 10.48 7.87 10.04
C LEU A 53 11.47 8.91 9.49
N THR A 54 12.69 8.52 9.09
CA THR A 54 13.67 9.45 8.51
C THR A 54 13.15 10.14 7.24
N GLN A 55 12.31 9.47 6.44
CA GLN A 55 11.69 10.11 5.26
C GLN A 55 10.71 11.21 5.66
N LEU A 56 9.97 10.99 6.74
CA LEU A 56 9.03 11.97 7.28
C LEU A 56 9.77 13.17 7.89
N GLU A 57 10.93 12.94 8.53
CA GLU A 57 11.79 14.00 9.07
C GLU A 57 12.42 14.85 7.96
N VAL A 58 12.98 14.22 6.93
CA VAL A 58 13.54 14.93 5.77
C VAL A 58 12.44 15.71 5.04
N HIS A 59 11.22 15.17 4.95
CA HIS A 59 10.10 15.94 4.43
C HIS A 59 9.74 17.12 5.34
N ALA A 60 9.69 16.93 6.66
CA ALA A 60 9.39 18.01 7.59
C ALA A 60 10.43 19.14 7.50
N ALA A 61 11.71 18.80 7.26
CA ALA A 61 12.78 19.76 7.04
C ALA A 61 12.63 20.62 5.77
N THR A 62 11.71 20.26 4.86
CA THR A 62 11.37 21.12 3.70
C THR A 62 10.40 22.25 4.04
N HIS A 63 9.79 22.20 5.23
CA HIS A 63 8.97 23.27 5.78
C HIS A 63 9.81 24.15 6.71
N ASP A 64 9.33 25.36 6.99
CA ASP A 64 9.96 26.23 7.98
C ASP A 64 9.94 25.56 9.37
N ALA A 65 11.10 25.09 9.83
CA ALA A 65 11.24 24.36 11.07
C ALA A 65 10.86 25.18 12.31
N LYS A 66 10.90 26.52 12.23
CA LYS A 66 10.55 27.41 13.34
C LYS A 66 9.03 27.56 13.48
N LEU A 67 8.31 27.59 12.36
CA LEU A 67 6.85 27.73 12.35
C LEU A 67 6.13 26.37 12.35
N TRP A 68 6.78 25.35 11.81
CA TRP A 68 6.19 24.05 11.54
C TRP A 68 7.16 22.89 11.82
N PRO A 69 7.27 22.43 13.09
CA PRO A 69 8.12 21.29 13.44
C PRO A 69 7.55 19.97 12.91
N LYS A 70 8.40 18.92 12.89
CA LYS A 70 8.04 17.57 12.40
C LYS A 70 6.83 16.95 13.09
N GLU A 71 6.67 17.20 14.39
CA GLU A 71 5.52 16.78 15.21
C GLU A 71 4.20 17.37 14.68
N LYS A 72 4.25 18.59 14.13
CA LYS A 72 3.09 19.26 13.55
C LYS A 72 2.78 18.76 12.14
N CYS A 73 3.80 18.33 11.37
CA CYS A 73 3.60 17.65 10.09
C CYS A 73 2.97 16.27 10.27
N TRP A 74 3.39 15.53 11.29
CA TRP A 74 3.01 14.12 11.50
C TRP A 74 2.60 13.83 12.96
N PRO A 75 1.42 14.29 13.40
CA PRO A 75 0.99 14.15 14.80
C PRO A 75 0.85 12.69 15.28
N ASN A 76 0.64 11.76 14.34
CA ASN A 76 0.45 10.35 14.64
C ASN A 76 1.76 9.55 14.62
N ASP A 77 2.78 10.02 13.89
CA ASP A 77 4.05 9.31 13.69
C ASP A 77 5.18 9.84 14.59
N PHE A 78 5.16 11.14 14.92
CA PHE A 78 6.06 11.75 15.91
C PHE A 78 5.25 12.26 17.09
N LYS A 79 5.22 11.46 18.16
CA LYS A 79 4.71 11.85 19.48
C LYS A 79 5.85 12.25 20.40
#